data_AF-A0A544UTB7-F1
#
_entry.id   AF-A0A544UTB7-F1
#
_cell.length_a   1.000
_cell.length_b   1.000
_cell.length_c   1.000
_cell.angle_alpha   90.00
_cell.angle_beta   90.00
_cell.angle_gamma   90.00
#
_symmetry.space_group_name_H-M   'P 1'
#
loop_
_entity.id
_entity.type
_entity.pdbx_description
1 polymer ?
#
loop_
_entity_poly.entity_id
_entity_poly.type
_entity_poly.pdbx_seq_one_letter_code
_entity_poly.pdbx_strand_id
1 'polypeptide(L)'
;MNKYSVLSLTTLVIFVVMFFTMWNGVSLGALGKPYILLMFLFPLLGAFLGFKAKKGLLKWLLIIFNIIAICIIGYILLLAYGIAES
;
A
#
# COMPACT_ATOMS: atom_id res chain seq x y z
N MET A 1 3.26 -20.61 6.19
CA MET A 1 2.58 -19.70 5.23
C MET A 1 3.06 -20.00 3.81
N ASN A 2 2.21 -19.80 2.80
CA ASN A 2 2.62 -19.95 1.39
C ASN A 2 3.53 -18.78 0.96
N LYS A 3 4.45 -19.00 0.00
CA LYS A 3 5.37 -17.98 -0.51
C LYS A 3 4.65 -16.69 -0.93
N TYR A 4 3.49 -16.82 -1.59
CA TYR A 4 2.66 -15.68 -1.99
C TYR A 4 2.05 -14.90 -0.82
N SER A 5 1.66 -15.60 0.27
CA SER A 5 1.15 -14.95 1.48
C SER A 5 2.25 -14.18 2.19
N VAL A 6 3.48 -14.71 2.21
CA VAL A 6 4.64 -14.02 2.77
C VAL A 6 4.95 -12.79 1.95
N LEU A 7 5.00 -12.89 0.61
CA LEU A 7 5.25 -11.75 -0.26
C LEU A 7 4.18 -10.66 -0.12
N SER A 8 2.89 -11.02 -0.06
CA SER A 8 1.78 -10.08 0.17
C SER A 8 1.86 -9.39 1.54
N LEU A 9 2.32 -10.11 2.58
CA LEU A 9 2.60 -9.52 3.88
C LEU A 9 3.79 -8.56 3.81
N THR A 10 4.89 -8.95 3.15
CA THR A 10 6.08 -8.12 2.99
C THR A 10 5.75 -6.81 2.27
N THR A 11 4.96 -6.84 1.20
CA THR A 11 4.53 -5.62 0.50
C THR A 11 3.67 -4.73 1.37
N LEU A 12 2.81 -5.32 2.22
CA LEU A 12 2.01 -4.57 3.19
C LEU A 12 2.90 -3.87 4.24
N VAL A 13 3.89 -4.60 4.78
CA VAL A 13 4.84 -4.04 5.76
C VAL A 13 5.65 -2.90 5.13
N ILE A 14 6.13 -3.07 3.90
CA ILE A 14 6.83 -2.01 3.16
C ILE A 14 5.93 -0.79 3.01
N PHE A 15 4.67 -0.97 2.60
CA PHE A 15 3.72 0.13 2.50
C PHE A 15 3.53 0.85 3.84
N VAL A 16 3.37 0.13 4.95
CA VAL A 16 3.19 0.73 6.29
C VAL A 16 4.40 1.55 6.69
N VAL A 17 5.61 1.04 6.49
CA VAL A 17 6.85 1.79 6.76
C VAL A 17 6.87 3.04 5.89
N MET A 18 6.56 2.90 4.60
CA MET A 18 6.61 4.02 3.68
C MET A 18 5.61 5.12 4.07
N PHE A 19 4.40 4.70 4.45
CA PHE A 19 3.33 5.55 4.94
C PHE A 19 3.71 6.29 6.21
N PHE A 20 4.36 5.61 7.14
CA PHE A 20 4.80 6.21 8.39
C PHE A 20 5.87 7.29 8.16
N THR A 21 6.81 7.06 7.24
CA THR A 21 7.81 8.06 6.85
C THR A 21 7.14 9.30 6.23
N MET A 22 6.12 9.11 5.38
CA MET A 22 5.35 10.22 4.81
C MET A 22 4.55 10.97 5.89
N TRP A 23 3.91 10.25 6.81
CA TRP A 23 3.12 10.81 7.91
C TRP A 23 3.96 11.68 8.85
N ASN A 24 5.21 11.29 9.12
CA ASN A 24 6.14 12.10 9.92
C ASN A 24 6.68 13.33 9.18
N GLY A 25 6.17 13.63 7.98
CA GLY A 25 6.55 14.83 7.23
C GLY A 25 8.01 14.79 6.76
N VAL A 26 8.61 13.60 6.59
CA VAL A 26 9.99 13.48 6.11
C VAL A 26 10.08 14.07 4.71
N SER A 27 10.86 15.13 4.56
CA SER A 27 11.09 15.77 3.27
C SER A 27 12.00 14.89 2.41
N LEU A 28 11.40 14.20 1.45
CA LEU A 28 12.12 13.36 0.47
C LEU A 28 12.60 14.15 -0.76
N GLY A 29 12.31 15.46 -0.84
CA GLY A 29 12.71 16.32 -1.95
C GLY A 29 12.31 15.74 -3.31
N ALA A 30 13.29 15.60 -4.21
CA ALA A 30 13.09 15.02 -5.54
C ALA A 30 12.63 13.54 -5.52
N LEU A 31 12.88 12.81 -4.42
CA LEU A 31 12.43 11.43 -4.26
C LEU A 31 10.97 11.31 -3.83
N GLY A 32 10.30 12.41 -3.47
CA GLY A 32 8.89 12.37 -3.03
C GLY A 32 7.93 11.82 -4.10
N LYS A 33 8.10 12.23 -5.36
CA LYS A 33 7.28 11.76 -6.49
C LYS A 33 7.38 10.24 -6.72
N PRO A 34 8.59 9.66 -6.93
CA PRO A 34 8.72 8.20 -7.09
C PRO A 34 8.30 7.44 -5.83
N TYR A 35 8.46 8.03 -4.65
CA TYR A 35 8.05 7.44 -3.38
C TYR A 35 6.53 7.22 -3.27
N ILE A 36 5.74 8.22 -3.63
CA ILE A 36 4.27 8.11 -3.67
C ILE A 36 3.83 7.05 -4.69
N LEU A 37 4.51 6.98 -5.83
CA LEU A 37 4.24 5.99 -6.87
C LEU A 37 4.50 4.56 -6.37
N LEU A 38 5.59 4.35 -5.64
CA LEU A 38 5.91 3.09 -4.96
C LEU A 38 4.87 2.76 -3.88
N MET A 39 4.42 3.74 -3.10
CA MET A 39 3.35 3.55 -2.09
C MET A 39 2.03 3.11 -2.71
N PHE A 40 1.77 3.42 -3.98
CA PHE A 40 0.61 2.88 -4.70
C PHE A 40 0.87 1.47 -5.26
N LEU A 41 2.05 1.24 -5.84
CA LEU A 41 2.44 -0.03 -6.45
C LEU A 41 2.53 -1.18 -5.45
N PHE A 42 3.07 -0.96 -4.25
CA PHE A 42 3.26 -2.03 -3.27
C PHE A 42 1.95 -2.65 -2.77
N PRO A 43 0.93 -1.88 -2.35
CA PRO A 43 -0.39 -2.41 -2.05
C PRO A 43 -1.05 -3.12 -3.22
N LEU A 44 -0.89 -2.60 -4.45
CA LEU A 44 -1.46 -3.23 -5.65
C LEU A 44 -0.84 -4.61 -5.91
N LEU A 45 0.50 -4.71 -5.81
CA LEU A 45 1.22 -5.97 -5.88
C LEU A 45 0.82 -6.91 -4.73
N GLY A 46 0.67 -6.38 -3.51
CA GLY A 46 0.27 -7.14 -2.35
C GLY A 46 -1.13 -7.72 -2.46
N ALA A 47 -2.09 -6.96 -3.00
CA ALA A 47 -3.44 -7.45 -3.31
C ALA A 47 -3.38 -8.57 -4.36
N PHE A 48 -2.65 -8.37 -5.46
CA PHE A 48 -2.52 -9.37 -6.54
C PHE A 48 -1.88 -10.68 -6.05
N LEU A 49 -0.80 -10.58 -5.27
CA LEU A 49 -0.13 -11.73 -4.66
C LEU A 49 -1.01 -12.41 -3.61
N GLY A 50 -1.80 -11.62 -2.87
CA GLY A 50 -2.84 -12.11 -1.97
C GLY A 50 -3.87 -12.98 -2.69
N PHE A 51 -4.35 -12.57 -3.87
CA PHE A 51 -5.26 -13.39 -4.69
C PHE A 51 -4.67 -14.74 -5.12
N LYS A 52 -3.36 -14.80 -5.40
CA LYS A 52 -2.64 -16.04 -5.73
C LYS A 52 -2.28 -16.91 -4.52
N ALA A 53 -2.52 -16.45 -3.29
CA ALA A 53 -2.28 -17.24 -2.09
C ALA A 53 -3.25 -18.43 -1.96
N LYS A 54 -2.80 -19.49 -1.27
CA LYS A 54 -3.58 -20.70 -1.00
C LYS A 54 -4.79 -20.37 -0.10
N LYS A 55 -5.89 -21.12 -0.25
CA LYS A 55 -7.15 -20.93 0.49
C LYS A 55 -6.88 -20.87 2.01
N GLY A 56 -7.45 -19.87 2.68
CA GLY A 56 -7.37 -19.69 4.14
C GLY A 56 -7.81 -18.28 4.58
N LEU A 57 -8.16 -18.11 5.85
CA LEU A 57 -8.56 -16.80 6.43
C LEU A 57 -7.50 -15.71 6.20
N LEU A 58 -6.22 -16.06 6.37
CA LEU A 58 -5.09 -15.15 6.20
C LEU A 58 -5.03 -14.52 4.79
N LYS A 59 -5.47 -15.26 3.76
CA LYS A 59 -5.54 -14.76 2.38
C LYS A 59 -6.50 -13.58 2.28
N TRP A 60 -7.73 -13.75 2.78
CA TRP A 60 -8.76 -12.73 2.74
C TRP A 60 -8.34 -11.50 3.52
N LEU A 61 -7.75 -11.72 4.69
CA LEU A 61 -7.26 -10.66 5.57
C LEU A 61 -6.17 -9.82 4.88
N LEU A 62 -5.21 -10.46 4.20
CA LEU A 62 -4.17 -9.77 3.42
C LEU A 62 -4.74 -9.00 2.23
N ILE A 63 -5.72 -9.56 1.51
CA ILE A 63 -6.37 -8.87 0.39
C ILE A 63 -7.09 -7.62 0.88
N ILE A 64 -7.87 -7.74 1.95
CA ILE A 64 -8.62 -6.61 2.54
C ILE A 64 -7.65 -5.50 2.97
N PHE A 65 -6.57 -5.83 3.67
CA PHE A 65 -5.59 -4.82 4.07
C PHE A 65 -4.92 -4.11 2.89
N ASN A 66 -4.56 -4.84 1.84
CA ASN A 66 -3.98 -4.21 0.65
C ASN A 66 -5.01 -3.33 -0.10
N ILE A 67 -6.28 -3.72 -0.14
CA ILE A 67 -7.35 -2.88 -0.71
C ILE A 67 -7.53 -1.59 0.10
N ILE A 68 -7.59 -1.69 1.43
CA ILE A 68 -7.67 -0.52 2.32
C ILE A 68 -6.47 0.41 2.09
N ALA A 69 -5.27 -0.15 2.00
CA ALA A 69 -4.06 0.62 1.71
C ALA A 69 -4.16 1.38 0.37
N ILE A 70 -4.67 0.75 -0.69
CA ILE A 70 -4.93 1.40 -1.99
C ILE A 70 -5.94 2.54 -1.85
N CYS A 71 -7.03 2.33 -1.11
CA CYS A 71 -8.04 3.38 -0.88
C CYS A 71 -7.47 4.57 -0.12
N ILE A 72 -6.67 4.32 0.93
CA ILE A 72 -6.03 5.38 1.73
C ILE A 72 -5.08 6.21 0.87
N ILE A 73 -4.16 5.57 0.13
CA ILE A 73 -3.23 6.33 -0.71
C ILE A 73 -3.94 7.05 -1.86
N GLY A 74 -5.00 6.46 -2.42
CA GLY A 74 -5.85 7.10 -3.43
C GLY A 74 -6.55 8.34 -2.89
N TYR A 75 -7.09 8.27 -1.66
CA TYR A 75 -7.70 9.43 -0.99
C TYR A 75 -6.68 10.53 -0.70
N ILE A 76 -5.47 10.16 -0.23
CA ILE A 76 -4.38 11.12 0.02
C ILE A 76 -3.93 11.80 -1.28
N LEU A 77 -3.86 11.05 -2.38
CA LEU A 77 -3.58 11.63 -3.69
C LEU A 77 -4.66 12.64 -4.10
N LEU A 78 -5.94 12.29 -3.94
CA LEU A 78 -7.05 13.20 -4.24
C LEU A 78 -6.99 14.49 -3.40
N LEU A 79 -6.65 14.38 -2.11
CA LEU A 79 -6.41 15.54 -1.24
C LEU A 79 -5.19 16.34 -1.71
N ALA A 80 -4.07 15.69 -2.06
CA ALA A 80 -2.86 16.35 -2.50
C ALA A 80 -3.04 17.11 -3.84
N TYR A 81 -3.95 16.66 -4.70
CA TYR A 81 -4.32 17.36 -5.93
C TYR A 81 -5.44 18.41 -5.71
N GLY A 82 -5.93 18.60 -4.49
CA GLY A 82 -7.02 19.53 -4.16
C GLY A 82 -8.39 19.11 -4.72
N ILE A 83 -8.53 17.87 -5.20
CA ILE A 83 -9.77 17.36 -5.81
C ILE A 83 -10.79 16.98 -4.73
N ALA A 84 -10.31 16.50 -3.57
CA ALA A 84 -11.16 16.06 -2.47
C ALA A 84 -11.52 17.17 -1.46
N GLU A 85 -11.05 18.41 -1.65
CA GLU A 85 -11.32 19.55 -0.75
C GLU A 85 -12.52 20.42 -1.18
N SER A 86 -13.40 19.90 -2.06
CA SER A 86 -14.64 20.61 -2.49
C SER A 86 -15.82 20.42 -1.56
#